data_AF-A0AAN8G2F9-F1
#
_entry.id   AF-A0AAN8G2F9-F1
#
_cell.length_a   1.000
_cell.length_b   1.000
_cell.length_c   1.000
_cell.angle_alpha   90.00
_cell.angle_beta   90.00
_cell.angle_gamma   90.00
#
_symmetry.space_group_name_H-M   'P 1'
#
loop_
_entity.id
_entity.type
_entity.pdbx_description
1 polymer ?
#
loop_
_entity_poly.entity_id
_entity_poly.type
_entity_poly.pdbx_seq_one_letter_code
_entity_poly.pdbx_strand_id
1 'polypeptide(L)'
;MAEVTYFPSQTPCPFHIRLTSAEHQELVQRKLYNFDLFETRPSEVIPFLEPLYSTACGTIAACIAASTDNTIHMAIWSSPDLNSFPVLAVFQIPIRKKTGWAVGRPIQGAYENDVLHGQIVDVEMEEDSLDITVRLDTADGVRFRAYLLTSANTRIAVGTFLHTLGERANPVLAMLEGSYLSKLMRPGTVGWTAARALLASDTNVSGYAHPELDAITVSVAGSHVQLNNDQVRAVNLFNKEYPIQIVDSAYGAGKSLCTAVMANESAKLGYNILVTAVQNSALDVIGAKIAELQSPNIRAI
;
A
#
# COMPACT_ATOMS: atom_id res chain seq x y z
N MET A 1 -9.67 32.26 -34.75
CA MET A 1 -10.10 30.85 -34.64
C MET A 1 -9.09 30.16 -33.74
N ALA A 2 -9.52 29.60 -32.61
CA ALA A 2 -8.61 28.89 -31.71
C ALA A 2 -8.38 27.47 -32.27
N GLU A 3 -7.11 27.06 -32.35
CA GLU A 3 -6.74 25.68 -32.66
C GLU A 3 -7.23 24.78 -31.52
N VAL A 4 -8.24 23.97 -31.80
CA VAL A 4 -8.75 22.97 -30.87
C VAL A 4 -7.81 21.77 -30.94
N THR A 5 -7.00 21.58 -29.91
CA THR A 5 -6.16 20.39 -29.76
C THR A 5 -7.05 19.15 -29.71
N TYR A 6 -6.94 18.28 -30.71
CA TYR A 6 -7.67 17.02 -30.77
C TYR A 6 -7.11 16.04 -29.73
N PHE A 7 -7.92 15.71 -28.72
CA PHE A 7 -7.66 14.58 -27.84
C PHE A 7 -8.38 13.36 -28.40
N PRO A 8 -7.68 12.26 -28.73
CA PRO A 8 -8.34 11.04 -29.18
C PRO A 8 -9.30 10.54 -28.09
N SER A 9 -10.49 10.11 -28.50
CA SER A 9 -11.44 9.47 -27.59
C SER A 9 -10.80 8.24 -26.93
N GLN A 10 -11.17 7.97 -25.68
CA GLN A 10 -10.77 6.74 -24.99
C GLN A 10 -11.02 5.53 -25.89
N THR A 11 -10.08 4.59 -25.92
CA THR A 11 -10.20 3.34 -26.67
C THR A 11 -11.56 2.69 -26.37
N PRO A 12 -12.34 2.30 -27.38
CA PRO A 12 -13.61 1.63 -27.15
C PRO A 12 -13.39 0.39 -26.28
N CYS A 13 -14.26 0.19 -25.29
CA CYS A 13 -14.26 -0.97 -24.41
C CYS A 13 -14.24 -2.24 -25.29
N PRO A 14 -13.40 -3.25 -24.99
CA PRO A 14 -13.30 -4.44 -25.82
C PRO A 14 -14.68 -5.07 -26.06
N PHE A 15 -15.07 -5.19 -27.33
CA PHE A 15 -16.28 -5.91 -27.73
C PHE A 15 -16.15 -7.39 -27.37
N HIS A 16 -17.27 -8.03 -27.01
CA HIS A 16 -17.37 -9.44 -26.57
C HIS A 16 -17.00 -9.77 -25.12
N ILE A 17 -17.41 -8.92 -24.17
CA ILE A 17 -17.52 -9.37 -22.76
C ILE A 17 -18.57 -10.48 -22.70
N ARG A 18 -18.12 -11.72 -22.44
CA ARG A 18 -19.00 -12.87 -22.21
C ARG A 18 -18.99 -13.19 -20.72
N LEU A 19 -20.11 -13.67 -20.22
CA LEU A 19 -20.13 -14.36 -18.93
C LEU A 19 -19.16 -15.54 -19.01
N THR A 20 -18.35 -15.72 -17.97
CA THR A 20 -17.51 -16.91 -17.83
C THR A 20 -18.37 -18.16 -17.80
N SER A 21 -17.83 -19.30 -18.24
CA SER A 21 -18.56 -20.57 -18.22
C SER A 21 -19.01 -20.93 -16.80
N ALA A 22 -20.12 -21.66 -16.67
CA ALA A 22 -20.61 -22.15 -15.38
C ALA A 22 -19.55 -22.96 -14.64
N GLU A 23 -18.78 -23.79 -15.36
CA GLU A 23 -17.65 -24.55 -14.82
C GLU A 23 -16.57 -23.63 -14.22
N HIS A 24 -16.22 -22.52 -14.89
CA HIS A 24 -15.25 -21.57 -14.35
C HIS A 24 -15.79 -20.86 -13.10
N GLN A 25 -17.08 -20.51 -13.08
CA GLN A 25 -17.71 -19.90 -11.89
C GLN A 25 -17.73 -20.86 -10.69
N GLU A 26 -17.99 -22.14 -10.93
CA GLU A 26 -17.94 -23.18 -9.91
C GLU A 26 -16.51 -23.35 -9.35
N LEU A 27 -15.49 -23.37 -10.22
CA LEU A 27 -14.08 -23.42 -9.78
C LEU A 27 -13.71 -22.21 -8.91
N VAL A 28 -14.20 -21.00 -9.25
CA VAL A 28 -14.01 -19.80 -8.43
C VAL A 28 -14.68 -19.95 -7.06
N GLN A 29 -15.89 -20.52 -6.98
CA GLN A 29 -16.56 -20.79 -5.71
C GLN A 29 -15.81 -21.84 -4.87
N ARG A 30 -15.32 -22.90 -5.51
CA ARG A 30 -14.54 -23.96 -4.85
C ARG A 30 -13.22 -23.42 -4.30
N LYS A 31 -12.58 -22.46 -4.97
CA LYS A 31 -11.40 -21.75 -4.45
C LYS A 31 -11.63 -21.11 -3.08
N LEU A 32 -12.87 -20.70 -2.75
CA LEU A 32 -13.17 -20.04 -1.48
C LEU A 32 -13.32 -21.00 -0.30
N TYR A 33 -13.76 -22.24 -0.54
CA TYR A 33 -14.18 -23.15 0.54
C TYR A 33 -13.57 -24.55 0.46
N ASN A 34 -13.21 -25.05 -0.73
CA ASN A 34 -12.72 -26.41 -0.93
C ASN A 34 -11.96 -26.55 -2.27
N PHE A 35 -10.73 -26.04 -2.32
CA PHE A 35 -9.93 -26.00 -3.56
C PHE A 35 -9.16 -27.30 -3.80
N ASP A 36 -9.87 -28.34 -4.19
CA ASP A 36 -9.35 -29.68 -4.48
C ASP A 36 -8.67 -29.82 -5.86
N LEU A 37 -8.54 -28.73 -6.62
CA LEU A 37 -7.94 -28.77 -7.96
C LEU A 37 -6.48 -29.22 -7.92
N PHE A 38 -5.79 -28.98 -6.80
CA PHE A 38 -4.44 -29.49 -6.53
C PHE A 38 -4.36 -31.01 -6.47
N GLU A 39 -5.44 -31.69 -6.06
CA GLU A 39 -5.50 -33.15 -5.96
C GLU A 39 -6.09 -33.75 -7.23
N THR A 40 -7.22 -33.23 -7.70
CA THR A 40 -7.99 -33.80 -8.80
C THR A 40 -7.35 -33.54 -10.17
N ARG A 41 -6.84 -32.33 -10.41
CA ARG A 41 -6.29 -31.90 -11.71
C ARG A 41 -5.09 -30.94 -11.53
N PRO A 42 -3.94 -31.42 -11.02
CA PRO A 42 -2.78 -30.57 -10.72
C PRO A 42 -2.28 -29.73 -11.90
N SER A 43 -2.39 -30.24 -13.13
CA SER A 43 -1.98 -29.54 -14.35
C SER A 43 -2.84 -28.32 -14.69
N GLU A 44 -4.07 -28.24 -14.16
CA GLU A 44 -5.01 -27.15 -14.43
C GLU A 44 -4.92 -26.02 -13.40
N VAL A 45 -4.23 -26.22 -12.27
CA VAL A 45 -4.13 -25.24 -11.19
C VAL A 45 -3.54 -23.92 -11.66
N ILE A 46 -2.40 -23.96 -12.33
CA ILE A 46 -1.72 -22.74 -12.80
C ILE A 46 -2.50 -22.06 -13.94
N PRO A 47 -2.95 -22.79 -14.99
CA PRO A 47 -3.84 -22.24 -16.00
C PRO A 47 -5.12 -21.60 -15.45
N PHE A 48 -5.61 -22.05 -14.30
CA PHE A 48 -6.77 -21.47 -13.63
C PHE A 48 -6.42 -20.25 -12.76
N LEU A 49 -5.42 -20.37 -11.88
CA LEU A 49 -5.09 -19.32 -10.89
C LEU A 49 -4.43 -18.10 -11.52
N GLU A 50 -3.55 -18.28 -12.51
CA GLU A 50 -2.76 -17.18 -13.07
C GLU A 50 -3.63 -16.12 -13.77
N PRO A 51 -4.57 -16.48 -14.68
CA PRO A 51 -5.50 -15.51 -15.25
C PRO A 51 -6.45 -14.90 -14.21
N LEU A 52 -6.89 -15.69 -13.22
CA LEU A 52 -7.79 -15.22 -12.17
C LEU A 52 -7.13 -14.12 -11.32
N TYR A 53 -5.89 -14.34 -10.87
CA TYR A 53 -5.16 -13.34 -10.09
C TYR A 53 -4.79 -12.12 -10.93
N SER A 54 -4.35 -12.30 -12.18
CA SER A 54 -4.05 -11.18 -13.08
C SER A 54 -5.30 -10.31 -13.34
N THR A 55 -6.43 -10.93 -13.64
CA THR A 55 -7.71 -10.22 -13.86
C THR A 55 -8.18 -9.50 -12.60
N ALA A 56 -8.06 -10.13 -11.44
CA ALA A 56 -8.42 -9.52 -10.16
C ALA A 56 -7.53 -8.30 -9.85
N CYS A 57 -6.21 -8.40 -10.05
CA CYS A 57 -5.28 -7.28 -9.87
C CYS A 57 -5.61 -6.12 -10.81
N GLY A 58 -5.78 -6.40 -12.11
CA GLY A 58 -6.15 -5.40 -13.10
C GLY A 58 -7.51 -4.74 -12.82
N THR A 59 -8.47 -5.52 -12.31
CA THR A 59 -9.79 -4.99 -11.91
C THR A 59 -9.66 -4.04 -10.71
N ILE A 60 -8.89 -4.42 -9.68
CA ILE A 60 -8.64 -3.57 -8.52
C ILE A 60 -7.92 -2.27 -8.95
N ALA A 61 -6.89 -2.38 -9.79
CA ALA A 61 -6.18 -1.23 -10.34
C ALA A 61 -7.13 -0.30 -11.12
N ALA A 62 -7.99 -0.87 -11.97
CA ALA A 62 -9.00 -0.12 -12.71
C ALA A 62 -10.03 0.56 -11.80
N CYS A 63 -10.50 -0.12 -10.74
CA CYS A 63 -11.40 0.48 -9.74
C CYS A 63 -10.73 1.64 -8.98
N ILE A 64 -9.45 1.51 -8.64
CA ILE A 64 -8.67 2.59 -8.01
C ILE A 64 -8.53 3.76 -8.99
N ALA A 65 -8.17 3.51 -10.24
CA ALA A 65 -8.06 4.54 -11.27
C ALA A 65 -9.41 5.22 -11.55
N ALA A 66 -10.51 4.46 -11.56
CA ALA A 66 -11.86 4.98 -11.78
C ALA A 66 -12.38 5.84 -10.62
N SER A 67 -11.99 5.52 -9.39
CA SER A 67 -12.36 6.27 -8.18
C SER A 67 -11.45 7.48 -7.91
N THR A 68 -10.25 7.52 -8.50
CA THR A 68 -9.33 8.64 -8.36
C THR A 68 -9.83 9.86 -9.15
N ASP A 69 -9.89 11.00 -8.48
CA ASP A 69 -10.22 12.28 -9.12
C ASP A 69 -8.97 12.85 -9.80
N ASN A 70 -8.93 12.78 -11.12
CA ASN A 70 -7.83 13.32 -11.94
C ASN A 70 -8.07 14.78 -12.36
N THR A 71 -9.09 15.44 -11.82
CA THR A 71 -9.42 16.81 -12.21
C THR A 71 -8.60 17.83 -11.43
N ILE A 72 -8.17 18.89 -12.12
CA ILE A 72 -7.53 20.04 -11.48
C ILE A 72 -8.64 20.97 -10.99
N HIS A 73 -8.67 21.20 -9.69
CA HIS A 73 -9.58 22.12 -9.02
C HIS A 73 -8.87 23.44 -8.77
N MET A 74 -9.47 24.53 -9.22
CA MET A 74 -9.01 25.85 -8.82
C MET A 74 -9.51 26.12 -7.41
N ALA A 75 -8.62 26.00 -6.42
CA ALA A 75 -8.95 26.13 -5.01
C ALA A 75 -8.21 27.32 -4.40
N ILE A 76 -8.84 27.97 -3.42
CA ILE A 76 -8.20 29.06 -2.67
C ILE A 76 -7.50 28.44 -1.47
N TRP A 77 -6.18 28.42 -1.48
CA TRP A 77 -5.38 27.94 -0.36
C TRP A 77 -5.18 29.06 0.65
N SER A 78 -5.33 28.69 1.91
CA SER A 78 -5.07 29.52 3.08
C SER A 78 -4.35 28.70 4.14
N SER A 79 -3.86 29.34 5.20
CA SER A 79 -3.29 28.62 6.34
C SER A 79 -4.03 29.03 7.62
N PRO A 80 -4.44 28.07 8.48
CA PRO A 80 -5.04 28.38 9.77
C PRO A 80 -4.01 29.01 10.73
N ASP A 81 -2.74 28.60 10.60
CA ASP A 81 -1.61 29.20 11.31
C ASP A 81 -0.35 29.16 10.42
N LEU A 82 0.05 30.34 9.94
CA LEU A 82 1.25 30.55 9.14
C LEU A 82 2.54 30.14 9.87
N ASN A 83 2.54 30.08 11.20
CA ASN A 83 3.73 29.74 11.99
C ASN A 83 3.82 28.24 12.33
N SER A 84 2.76 27.47 12.09
CA SER A 84 2.69 26.03 12.37
C SER A 84 3.78 25.23 11.64
N PHE A 85 4.47 24.34 12.35
CA PHE A 85 5.39 23.38 11.76
C PHE A 85 4.93 21.95 12.07
N PRO A 86 4.66 21.11 11.06
CA PRO A 86 4.72 21.40 9.61
C PRO A 86 3.61 22.37 9.15
N VAL A 87 3.82 23.03 8.01
CA VAL A 87 2.90 24.06 7.51
C VAL A 87 1.62 23.40 6.98
N LEU A 88 0.47 23.92 7.44
CA LEU A 88 -0.83 23.47 7.00
C LEU A 88 -1.42 24.42 5.95
N ALA A 89 -1.92 23.83 4.86
CA ALA A 89 -2.74 24.50 3.86
C ALA A 89 -4.17 23.96 3.94
N VAL A 90 -5.16 24.85 3.91
CA VAL A 90 -6.58 24.52 3.92
C VAL A 90 -7.25 25.12 2.71
N PHE A 91 -8.09 24.33 2.06
CA PHE A 91 -8.85 24.73 0.89
C PHE A 91 -10.13 23.91 0.75
N GLN A 92 -11.07 24.43 -0.05
CA GLN A 92 -12.36 23.82 -0.33
C GLN A 92 -12.46 23.47 -1.81
N ILE A 93 -13.01 22.29 -2.13
CA ILE A 93 -13.32 21.86 -3.51
C ILE A 93 -14.76 21.34 -3.60
N PRO A 94 -15.44 21.46 -4.76
CA PRO A 94 -16.79 20.92 -4.91
C PRO A 94 -16.80 19.39 -4.91
N ILE A 95 -17.81 18.78 -4.28
CA ILE A 95 -18.03 17.33 -4.35
C ILE A 95 -18.37 16.93 -5.79
N ARG A 96 -17.54 16.08 -6.38
CA ARG A 96 -17.83 15.43 -7.67
C ARG A 96 -18.22 13.98 -7.44
N LYS A 97 -18.98 13.37 -8.37
CA LYS A 97 -19.39 11.95 -8.30
C LYS A 97 -18.22 10.94 -8.20
N LYS A 98 -16.97 11.39 -8.34
CA LYS A 98 -15.73 10.63 -8.15
C LYS A 98 -14.90 11.35 -7.10
N THR A 99 -14.67 10.78 -5.92
CA THR A 99 -13.75 11.40 -4.95
C THR A 99 -12.72 10.39 -4.45
N GLY A 100 -11.47 10.61 -4.84
CA GLY A 100 -10.28 9.94 -4.29
C GLY A 100 -9.61 10.72 -3.17
N TRP A 101 -10.26 11.80 -2.71
CA TRP A 101 -9.77 12.73 -1.70
C TRP A 101 -9.95 12.12 -0.30
N ALA A 102 -8.85 11.62 0.25
CA ALA A 102 -8.85 10.93 1.55
C ALA A 102 -7.55 11.22 2.30
N VAL A 103 -7.60 11.12 3.63
CA VAL A 103 -6.44 11.26 4.51
C VAL A 103 -5.31 10.33 4.06
N GLY A 104 -4.10 10.85 4.04
CA GLY A 104 -2.89 10.17 3.62
C GLY A 104 -2.60 10.25 2.12
N ARG A 105 -3.51 10.77 1.30
CA ARG A 105 -3.27 10.92 -0.15
C ARG A 105 -2.32 12.09 -0.44
N PRO A 106 -1.33 11.90 -1.33
CA PRO A 106 -0.48 12.99 -1.78
C PRO A 106 -1.25 13.93 -2.72
N ILE A 107 -0.93 15.22 -2.64
CA ILE A 107 -1.50 16.26 -3.50
C ILE A 107 -0.42 17.15 -4.08
N GLN A 108 -0.77 17.83 -5.15
CA GLN A 108 0.03 18.91 -5.71
C GLN A 108 -0.82 20.16 -5.87
N GLY A 109 -0.20 21.30 -5.60
CA GLY A 109 -0.73 22.63 -5.85
C GLY A 109 0.17 23.39 -6.80
N ALA A 110 -0.31 23.66 -8.01
CA ALA A 110 0.37 24.50 -8.97
C ALA A 110 0.04 25.98 -8.70
N TYR A 111 1.06 26.78 -8.40
CA TYR A 111 0.95 28.22 -8.17
C TYR A 111 2.08 28.95 -8.89
N GLU A 112 1.72 29.87 -9.78
CA GLU A 112 2.67 30.55 -10.68
C GLU A 112 3.56 29.54 -11.45
N ASN A 113 4.87 29.60 -11.27
CA ASN A 113 5.84 28.67 -11.88
C ASN A 113 6.24 27.53 -10.94
N ASP A 114 5.65 27.45 -9.75
CA ASP A 114 6.00 26.52 -8.70
C ASP A 114 4.94 25.43 -8.50
N VAL A 115 5.40 24.26 -8.07
CA VAL A 115 4.56 23.15 -7.63
C VAL A 115 4.85 22.87 -6.16
N LEU A 116 3.79 22.96 -5.36
CA LEU A 116 3.76 22.66 -3.93
C LEU A 116 3.26 21.24 -3.71
N HIS A 117 3.96 20.48 -2.89
CA HIS A 117 3.66 19.09 -2.56
C HIS A 117 3.20 19.00 -1.11
N GLY A 118 2.28 18.07 -0.87
CA GLY A 118 1.83 17.77 0.47
C GLY A 118 1.00 16.51 0.55
N GLN A 119 0.54 16.22 1.75
CA GLN A 119 -0.28 15.07 2.07
C GLN A 119 -1.55 15.52 2.80
N ILE A 120 -2.70 14.99 2.37
CA ILE A 120 -3.98 15.23 3.05
C ILE A 120 -3.88 14.68 4.47
N VAL A 121 -4.16 15.51 5.46
CA VAL A 121 -4.20 15.11 6.88
C VAL A 121 -5.61 15.09 7.43
N ASP A 122 -6.52 15.85 6.82
CA ASP A 122 -7.92 15.89 7.22
C ASP A 122 -8.83 16.20 6.02
N VAL A 123 -10.05 15.63 6.06
CA VAL A 123 -11.09 15.84 5.06
C VAL A 123 -12.43 15.88 5.78
N GLU A 124 -13.12 17.01 5.69
CA GLU A 124 -14.50 17.18 6.14
C GLU A 124 -15.41 17.31 4.92
N MET A 125 -16.55 16.64 4.97
CA MET A 125 -17.53 16.63 3.88
C MET A 125 -18.74 17.48 4.27
N GLU A 126 -18.99 18.55 3.53
CA GLU A 126 -20.21 19.35 3.62
C GLU A 126 -21.23 18.89 2.56
N GLU A 127 -22.40 19.55 2.45
CA GLU A 127 -23.46 19.13 1.51
C GLU A 127 -23.01 19.10 0.05
N ASP A 128 -22.20 20.07 -0.38
CA ASP A 128 -21.76 20.23 -1.78
C ASP A 128 -20.23 20.38 -1.94
N SER A 129 -19.47 20.31 -0.85
CA SER A 129 -18.04 20.64 -0.82
C SER A 129 -17.22 19.68 0.06
N LEU A 130 -15.93 19.59 -0.22
CA LEU A 130 -14.94 18.97 0.65
C LEU A 130 -14.01 20.06 1.18
N ASP A 131 -13.94 20.17 2.50
CA ASP A 131 -12.93 20.95 3.19
C ASP A 131 -11.73 20.07 3.48
N ILE A 132 -10.57 20.48 2.97
CA ILE A 132 -9.38 19.64 2.95
C ILE A 132 -8.26 20.38 3.66
N THR A 133 -7.65 19.70 4.63
CA THR A 133 -6.41 20.14 5.26
C THR A 133 -5.25 19.30 4.76
N VAL A 134 -4.19 19.97 4.33
CA VAL A 134 -2.99 19.36 3.79
C VAL A 134 -1.78 19.81 4.59
N ARG A 135 -0.93 18.85 4.93
CA ARG A 135 0.41 19.09 5.44
C ARG A 135 1.37 19.20 4.26
N LEU A 136 1.98 20.36 4.08
CA LEU A 136 2.97 20.58 3.02
C LEU A 136 4.33 20.01 3.40
N ASP A 137 5.09 19.60 2.39
CA ASP A 137 6.50 19.22 2.55
C ASP A 137 7.32 20.40 3.05
N THR A 138 8.40 20.15 3.78
CA THR A 138 9.15 21.20 4.50
C THR A 138 9.62 22.34 3.59
N ALA A 139 10.17 22.03 2.42
CA ALA A 139 10.62 23.05 1.47
C ALA A 139 9.44 23.85 0.88
N ASP A 140 8.30 23.18 0.69
CA ASP A 140 7.12 23.74 0.02
C ASP A 140 6.30 24.58 1.00
N GLY A 141 6.30 24.22 2.28
CA GLY A 141 5.75 25.04 3.35
C GLY A 141 6.45 26.40 3.48
N VAL A 142 7.78 26.47 3.29
CA VAL A 142 8.52 27.75 3.30
C VAL A 142 8.11 28.62 2.13
N ARG A 143 8.02 28.05 0.92
CA ARG A 143 7.57 28.76 -0.28
C ARG A 143 6.12 29.25 -0.13
N PHE A 144 5.23 28.38 0.33
CA PHE A 144 3.83 28.71 0.59
C PHE A 144 3.66 29.86 1.58
N ARG A 145 4.41 29.86 2.70
CA ARG A 145 4.42 30.98 3.65
C ARG A 145 4.83 32.29 2.98
N ALA A 146 5.88 32.27 2.15
CA ALA A 146 6.32 33.47 1.44
C ALA A 146 5.21 34.01 0.52
N TYR A 147 4.55 33.15 -0.25
CA TYR A 147 3.43 33.56 -1.12
C TYR A 147 2.25 34.15 -0.34
N LEU A 148 1.88 33.54 0.78
CA LEU A 148 0.81 34.05 1.63
C LEU A 148 1.14 35.42 2.23
N LEU A 149 2.38 35.64 2.66
CA LEU A 149 2.84 36.92 3.20
C LEU A 149 2.87 38.04 2.14
N THR A 150 3.10 37.69 0.87
CA THR A 150 3.04 38.64 -0.24
C THR A 150 1.63 38.88 -0.78
N SER A 151 0.68 38.02 -0.44
CA SER A 151 -0.71 38.14 -0.87
C SER A 151 -1.48 39.12 0.02
N ALA A 152 -2.22 40.05 -0.60
CA ALA A 152 -3.01 41.06 0.10
C ALA A 152 -4.03 40.47 1.11
N ASN A 153 -4.52 39.25 0.84
CA ASN A 153 -5.57 38.61 1.64
C ASN A 153 -5.08 37.37 2.39
N THR A 154 -3.76 37.12 2.45
CA THR A 154 -3.19 35.88 3.03
C THR A 154 -3.81 34.61 2.45
N ARG A 155 -4.17 34.67 1.16
CA ARG A 155 -4.81 33.60 0.39
C ARG A 155 -4.24 33.58 -1.02
N ILE A 156 -4.09 32.40 -1.60
CA ILE A 156 -3.63 32.25 -2.99
C ILE A 156 -4.53 31.29 -3.75
N ALA A 157 -4.71 31.54 -5.05
CA ALA A 157 -5.49 30.66 -5.93
C ALA A 157 -4.54 29.62 -6.54
N VAL A 158 -4.78 28.35 -6.27
CA VAL A 158 -3.87 27.24 -6.59
C VAL A 158 -4.61 26.20 -7.41
N GLY A 159 -3.99 25.78 -8.52
CA GLY A 159 -4.44 24.63 -9.29
C GLY A 159 -4.15 23.35 -8.52
N THR A 160 -5.17 22.79 -7.89
CA THR A 160 -5.04 21.71 -6.90
C THR A 160 -5.52 20.40 -7.49
N PHE A 161 -4.71 19.35 -7.36
CA PHE A 161 -5.05 18.04 -7.88
C PHE A 161 -4.44 16.94 -7.00
N LEU A 162 -5.09 15.78 -6.98
CA LEU A 162 -4.51 14.59 -6.38
C LEU A 162 -3.24 14.24 -7.16
N HIS A 163 -2.12 14.19 -6.45
CA HIS A 163 -0.88 13.80 -7.09
C HIS A 163 -0.86 12.29 -7.22
N THR A 164 -1.18 11.79 -8.41
CA THR A 164 -0.86 10.43 -8.78
C THR A 164 0.65 10.38 -9.02
N LEU A 165 1.43 10.10 -7.96
CA LEU A 165 2.77 9.53 -8.14
C LEU A 165 2.57 8.38 -9.11
N GLY A 166 3.11 8.50 -10.33
CA GLY A 166 2.92 7.53 -11.41
C GLY A 166 2.98 6.13 -10.82
N GLU A 167 1.84 5.45 -10.89
CA GLU A 167 1.61 4.09 -10.41
C GLU A 167 2.69 3.55 -9.46
N ARG A 168 2.70 4.05 -8.21
CA ARG A 168 2.78 3.07 -7.13
C ARG A 168 1.43 2.38 -7.05
N ALA A 169 1.08 1.65 -8.13
CA ALA A 169 0.19 0.50 -8.00
C ALA A 169 0.67 -0.22 -6.75
N ASN A 170 -0.28 -0.56 -5.85
CA ASN A 170 0.02 -1.28 -4.61
C ASN A 170 1.21 -2.19 -4.91
N PRO A 171 2.39 -2.00 -4.27
CA PRO A 171 3.63 -2.61 -4.74
C PRO A 171 3.48 -4.13 -4.83
N VAL A 172 2.55 -4.70 -4.04
CA VAL A 172 2.10 -6.08 -4.18
C VAL A 172 1.36 -6.33 -5.50
N LEU A 173 0.37 -5.51 -5.88
CA LEU A 173 -0.30 -5.59 -7.18
C LEU A 173 0.67 -5.37 -8.35
N ALA A 174 1.54 -4.37 -8.31
CA ALA A 174 2.55 -4.13 -9.36
C ALA A 174 3.53 -5.33 -9.48
N MET A 175 3.97 -5.86 -8.35
CA MET A 175 4.79 -7.08 -8.30
C MET A 175 4.03 -8.28 -8.87
N LEU A 176 2.75 -8.45 -8.50
CA LEU A 176 1.90 -9.55 -8.98
C LEU A 176 1.60 -9.43 -10.49
N GLU A 177 1.39 -8.22 -11.01
CA GLU A 177 1.17 -7.96 -12.44
C GLU A 177 2.39 -8.35 -13.29
N GLY A 178 3.61 -8.15 -12.76
CA GLY A 178 4.85 -8.57 -13.42
C GLY A 178 5.29 -10.02 -13.12
N SER A 179 4.61 -10.71 -12.20
CA SER A 179 5.00 -12.05 -11.73
C SER A 179 4.26 -13.15 -12.47
N TYR A 180 5.01 -14.05 -13.12
CA TYR A 180 4.45 -15.27 -13.68
C TYR A 180 4.30 -16.32 -12.58
N LEU A 181 3.08 -16.57 -12.13
CA LEU A 181 2.76 -17.59 -11.12
C LEU A 181 3.34 -18.95 -11.54
N SER A 182 3.28 -19.25 -12.84
CA SER A 182 3.85 -20.44 -13.49
C SER A 182 5.37 -20.62 -13.34
N LYS A 183 6.13 -19.56 -13.07
CA LYS A 183 7.57 -19.66 -12.79
C LYS A 183 7.85 -20.04 -11.34
N LEU A 184 7.05 -19.58 -10.40
CA LEU A 184 7.31 -19.67 -8.96
C LEU A 184 6.55 -20.82 -8.28
N MET A 185 5.37 -21.19 -8.78
CA MET A 185 4.52 -22.25 -8.25
C MET A 185 4.49 -23.47 -9.16
N ARG A 186 5.59 -24.24 -9.17
CA ARG A 186 5.67 -25.51 -9.92
C ARG A 186 5.55 -26.71 -8.99
N PRO A 187 4.97 -27.84 -9.43
CA PRO A 187 4.97 -29.07 -8.63
C PRO A 187 6.36 -29.39 -8.09
N GLY A 188 6.44 -29.68 -6.78
CA GLY A 188 7.70 -29.97 -6.09
C GLY A 188 8.48 -28.75 -5.56
N THR A 189 8.02 -27.51 -5.83
CA THR A 189 8.58 -26.31 -5.21
C THR A 189 7.98 -26.03 -3.84
N VAL A 190 8.70 -25.29 -2.99
CA VAL A 190 8.19 -24.82 -1.69
C VAL A 190 6.89 -24.02 -1.88
N GLY A 191 6.83 -23.15 -2.90
CA GLY A 191 5.64 -22.37 -3.24
C GLY A 191 4.42 -23.22 -3.59
N TRP A 192 4.61 -24.37 -4.23
CA TRP A 192 3.52 -25.31 -4.53
C TRP A 192 2.99 -25.98 -3.26
N THR A 193 3.87 -26.46 -2.39
CA THR A 193 3.48 -27.05 -1.09
C THR A 193 2.79 -26.02 -0.19
N ALA A 194 3.29 -24.80 -0.17
CA ALA A 194 2.70 -23.68 0.54
C ALA A 194 1.27 -23.37 0.05
N ALA A 195 1.08 -23.29 -1.27
CA ALA A 195 -0.24 -23.01 -1.83
C ALA A 195 -1.23 -24.16 -1.63
N ARG A 196 -0.76 -25.41 -1.68
CA ARG A 196 -1.54 -26.59 -1.30
C ARG A 196 -2.02 -26.51 0.14
N ALA A 197 -1.13 -26.16 1.07
CA ALA A 197 -1.50 -26.00 2.47
C ALA A 197 -2.52 -24.88 2.69
N LEU A 198 -2.38 -23.75 1.99
CA LEU A 198 -3.31 -22.62 2.13
C LEU A 198 -4.66 -22.83 1.44
N LEU A 199 -4.67 -23.35 0.22
CA LEU A 199 -5.86 -23.37 -0.63
C LEU A 199 -6.60 -24.71 -0.55
N ALA A 200 -5.87 -25.82 -0.52
CA ALA A 200 -6.45 -27.17 -0.47
C ALA A 200 -6.48 -27.76 0.95
N SER A 201 -5.67 -27.25 1.88
CA SER A 201 -5.50 -27.81 3.23
C SER A 201 -5.15 -29.31 3.24
N ASP A 202 -4.51 -29.80 2.17
CA ASP A 202 -4.23 -31.21 1.93
C ASP A 202 -2.78 -31.61 2.27
N THR A 203 -1.97 -30.64 2.73
CA THR A 203 -0.57 -30.85 3.07
C THR A 203 -0.17 -30.03 4.29
N ASN A 204 0.70 -30.60 5.12
CA ASN A 204 1.29 -29.92 6.26
C ASN A 204 2.63 -29.32 5.86
N VAL A 205 2.86 -28.08 6.29
CA VAL A 205 4.14 -27.40 6.09
C VAL A 205 4.95 -27.47 7.37
N SER A 206 6.23 -27.82 7.26
CA SER A 206 7.16 -27.84 8.39
C SER A 206 8.16 -26.69 8.29
N GLY A 207 8.65 -26.27 9.46
CA GLY A 207 9.74 -25.31 9.61
C GLY A 207 10.95 -25.96 10.28
N TYR A 208 11.99 -25.19 10.56
CA TYR A 208 13.16 -25.61 11.33
C TYR A 208 12.88 -25.63 12.83
N ALA A 209 13.58 -26.53 13.52
CA ALA A 209 13.62 -26.57 14.97
C ALA A 209 14.56 -25.48 15.50
N HIS A 210 14.10 -24.23 15.49
CA HIS A 210 14.82 -23.12 16.13
C HIS A 210 14.48 -23.09 17.63
N PRO A 211 15.47 -22.93 18.53
CA PRO A 211 15.21 -22.78 19.96
C PRO A 211 14.26 -21.61 20.24
N GLU A 212 13.31 -21.82 21.14
CA GLU A 212 12.39 -20.77 21.60
C GLU A 212 13.08 -19.90 22.65
N LEU A 213 12.90 -18.59 22.53
CA LEU A 213 13.35 -17.62 23.52
C LEU A 213 12.22 -17.34 24.52
N ASP A 214 12.53 -17.36 25.81
CA ASP A 214 11.55 -17.04 26.87
C ASP A 214 11.26 -15.53 26.97
N ALA A 215 12.24 -14.70 26.60
CA ALA A 215 12.11 -13.25 26.61
C ALA A 215 12.99 -12.63 25.51
N ILE A 216 12.48 -11.56 24.90
CA ILE A 216 13.18 -10.81 23.87
C ILE A 216 13.18 -9.33 24.28
N THR A 217 14.37 -8.74 24.37
CA THR A 217 14.56 -7.31 24.68
C THR A 217 15.23 -6.64 23.49
N VAL A 218 14.66 -5.52 23.05
CA VAL A 218 15.12 -4.79 21.87
C VAL A 218 15.41 -3.34 22.24
N SER A 219 16.47 -2.77 21.66
CA SER A 219 16.77 -1.35 21.80
C SER A 219 15.97 -0.58 20.76
N VAL A 220 15.08 0.32 21.19
CA VAL A 220 14.26 1.18 20.33
C VAL A 220 14.56 2.62 20.70
N ALA A 221 15.15 3.37 19.77
CA ALA A 221 15.58 4.76 19.99
C ALA A 221 16.47 4.92 21.25
N GLY A 222 17.34 3.94 21.51
CA GLY A 222 18.24 3.92 22.67
C GLY A 222 17.60 3.47 24.00
N SER A 223 16.31 3.14 24.01
CA SER A 223 15.61 2.59 25.18
C SER A 223 15.40 1.08 25.04
N HIS A 224 15.61 0.33 26.12
CA HIS A 224 15.34 -1.11 26.13
C HIS A 224 13.84 -1.38 26.33
N VAL A 225 13.23 -2.03 25.35
CA VAL A 225 11.83 -2.44 25.36
C VAL A 225 11.79 -3.97 25.40
N GLN A 226 11.11 -4.52 26.41
CA GLN A 226 10.84 -5.94 26.49
C GLN A 226 9.55 -6.28 25.74
N LEU A 227 9.62 -7.25 24.82
CA LEU A 227 8.44 -7.75 24.11
C LEU A 227 7.53 -8.52 25.07
N ASN A 228 6.22 -8.41 24.86
CA ASN A 228 5.25 -9.21 25.61
C ASN A 228 5.22 -10.66 25.11
N ASN A 229 4.52 -11.55 25.83
CA ASN A 229 4.50 -12.98 25.52
C ASN A 229 3.99 -13.31 24.11
N ASP A 230 2.99 -12.58 23.61
CA ASP A 230 2.42 -12.83 22.28
C ASP A 230 3.39 -12.38 21.17
N GLN A 231 4.09 -11.26 21.39
CA GLN A 231 5.13 -10.76 20.50
C GLN A 231 6.34 -11.71 20.49
N VAL A 232 6.76 -12.22 21.65
CA VAL A 232 7.83 -13.23 21.75
C VAL A 232 7.43 -14.51 21.00
N ARG A 233 6.19 -14.99 21.16
CA ARG A 233 5.67 -16.14 20.42
C ARG A 233 5.68 -15.90 18.91
N ALA A 234 5.30 -14.70 18.46
CA ALA A 234 5.33 -14.35 17.05
C ALA A 234 6.76 -14.39 16.48
N VAL A 235 7.75 -13.84 17.19
CA VAL A 235 9.16 -13.87 16.77
C VAL A 235 9.73 -15.29 16.82
N ASN A 236 9.39 -16.07 17.85
CA ASN A 236 9.77 -17.49 17.90
C ASN A 236 9.18 -18.29 16.74
N LEU A 237 7.92 -18.02 16.37
CA LEU A 237 7.28 -18.64 15.20
C LEU A 237 8.01 -18.24 13.91
N PHE A 238 8.35 -16.96 13.77
CA PHE A 238 9.14 -16.44 12.65
C PHE A 238 10.46 -17.21 12.48
N ASN A 239 11.21 -17.38 13.57
CA ASN A 239 12.49 -18.08 13.57
C ASN A 239 12.40 -19.58 13.24
N LYS A 240 11.20 -20.18 13.27
CA LYS A 240 11.00 -21.55 12.76
C LYS A 240 10.96 -21.60 11.23
N GLU A 241 10.97 -20.47 10.53
CA GLU A 241 11.03 -20.35 9.05
C GLU A 241 10.09 -21.31 8.29
N TYR A 242 8.85 -21.48 8.76
CA TYR A 242 7.83 -22.11 7.93
C TYR A 242 7.71 -21.34 6.60
N PRO A 243 7.54 -22.04 5.46
CA PRO A 243 7.32 -21.44 4.14
C PRO A 243 6.25 -20.35 4.09
N ILE A 244 5.20 -20.48 4.90
CA ILE A 244 4.18 -19.45 5.11
C ILE A 244 3.86 -19.40 6.59
N GLN A 245 3.73 -18.18 7.11
CA GLN A 245 3.31 -17.91 8.48
C GLN A 245 2.26 -16.81 8.50
N ILE A 246 1.23 -17.02 9.30
CA ILE A 246 0.17 -16.04 9.50
C ILE A 246 0.16 -15.69 10.99
N VAL A 247 0.38 -14.42 11.29
CA VAL A 247 0.32 -13.87 12.64
C VAL A 247 -0.86 -12.93 12.70
N ASP A 248 -1.95 -13.37 13.34
CA ASP A 248 -3.09 -12.50 13.62
C ASP A 248 -2.76 -11.55 14.78
N SER A 249 -3.22 -10.31 14.69
CA SER A 249 -2.96 -9.30 15.71
C SER A 249 -3.96 -8.16 15.70
N ALA A 250 -4.41 -7.78 16.90
CA ALA A 250 -5.28 -6.63 17.11
C ALA A 250 -4.60 -5.29 16.77
N TYR A 251 -5.41 -4.24 16.58
CA TYR A 251 -4.91 -2.87 16.48
C TYR A 251 -4.13 -2.48 17.75
N GLY A 252 -3.01 -1.79 17.60
CA GLY A 252 -2.15 -1.40 18.74
C GLY A 252 -1.27 -2.50 19.32
N ALA A 253 -1.35 -3.76 18.85
CA ALA A 253 -0.57 -4.88 19.40
C ALA A 253 0.96 -4.84 19.12
N GLY A 254 1.46 -3.78 18.46
CA GLY A 254 2.89 -3.63 18.15
C GLY A 254 3.38 -4.39 16.91
N LYS A 255 2.49 -4.67 15.94
CA LYS A 255 2.83 -5.33 14.65
C LYS A 255 4.12 -4.81 14.03
N SER A 256 4.21 -3.50 13.84
CA SER A 256 5.36 -2.87 13.17
C SER A 256 6.67 -3.06 13.94
N LEU A 257 6.61 -3.08 15.27
CA LEU A 257 7.78 -3.40 16.10
C LEU A 257 8.18 -4.86 15.92
N CYS A 258 7.25 -5.81 16.00
CA CYS A 258 7.53 -7.22 15.75
C CYS A 258 8.13 -7.44 14.36
N THR A 259 7.57 -6.84 13.31
CA THR A 259 8.10 -6.92 11.95
C THR A 259 9.52 -6.39 11.86
N ALA A 260 9.83 -5.26 12.52
CA ALA A 260 11.18 -4.72 12.56
C ALA A 260 12.16 -5.66 13.29
N VAL A 261 11.73 -6.30 14.38
CA VAL A 261 12.53 -7.27 15.13
C VAL A 261 12.80 -8.52 14.29
N MET A 262 11.76 -9.10 13.66
CA MET A 262 11.89 -10.21 12.72
C MET A 262 12.86 -9.88 11.59
N ALA A 263 12.73 -8.67 11.03
CA ALA A 263 13.63 -8.21 9.98
C ALA A 263 15.09 -8.11 10.47
N ASN A 264 15.29 -7.65 11.70
CA ASN A 264 16.62 -7.59 12.30
C ASN A 264 17.23 -8.98 12.54
N GLU A 265 16.45 -9.94 13.00
CA GLU A 265 16.91 -11.33 13.17
C GLU A 265 17.33 -11.94 11.83
N SER A 266 16.52 -11.81 10.78
CA SER A 266 16.90 -12.29 9.44
C SER A 266 18.12 -11.56 8.86
N ALA A 267 18.24 -10.25 9.09
CA ALA A 267 19.38 -9.47 8.59
C ALA A 267 20.68 -9.88 9.28
N LYS A 268 20.65 -10.23 10.58
CA LYS A 268 21.81 -10.79 11.30
C LYS A 268 22.29 -12.11 10.69
N LEU A 269 21.38 -12.89 10.12
CA LEU A 269 21.68 -14.14 9.41
C LEU A 269 22.15 -13.91 7.96
N GLY A 270 22.23 -12.65 7.51
CA GLY A 270 22.66 -12.29 6.16
C GLY A 270 21.59 -12.45 5.08
N TYR A 271 20.32 -12.61 5.47
CA TYR A 271 19.21 -12.69 4.51
C TYR A 271 18.80 -11.32 3.98
N ASN A 272 18.41 -11.30 2.71
CA ASN A 272 17.72 -10.16 2.10
C ASN A 272 16.23 -10.23 2.43
N ILE A 273 15.63 -9.10 2.80
CA ILE A 273 14.27 -9.05 3.33
C ILE A 273 13.48 -8.07 2.49
N LEU A 274 12.37 -8.56 1.93
CA LEU A 274 11.40 -7.72 1.23
C LEU A 274 10.20 -7.51 2.16
N VAL A 275 9.98 -6.26 2.56
CA VAL A 275 8.79 -5.86 3.31
C VAL A 275 7.80 -5.21 2.35
N THR A 276 6.58 -5.74 2.30
CA THR A 276 5.50 -5.18 1.49
C THR A 276 4.27 -4.91 2.34
N ALA A 277 3.51 -3.88 1.99
CA ALA A 277 2.22 -3.58 2.59
C ALA A 277 1.30 -2.94 1.56
N VAL A 278 -0.02 -3.01 1.81
CA VAL A 278 -1.03 -2.39 0.95
C VAL A 278 -0.96 -0.86 1.00
N GLN A 279 -0.64 -0.29 2.17
CA GLN A 279 -0.55 1.15 2.39
C GLN A 279 0.90 1.58 2.61
N ASN A 280 1.33 2.64 1.92
CA ASN A 280 2.67 3.21 2.12
C ASN A 280 2.89 3.67 3.56
N SER A 281 1.86 4.19 4.24
CA SER A 281 1.94 4.57 5.65
C SER A 281 2.34 3.41 6.56
N ALA A 282 1.92 2.17 6.25
CA ALA A 282 2.35 1.00 7.00
C ALA A 282 3.84 0.70 6.77
N LEU A 283 4.33 0.87 5.53
CA LEU A 283 5.76 0.76 5.22
C LEU A 283 6.58 1.85 5.92
N ASP A 284 6.09 3.09 5.95
CA ASP A 284 6.75 4.20 6.63
C ASP A 284 6.89 3.93 8.13
N VAL A 285 5.84 3.42 8.77
CA VAL A 285 5.88 3.05 10.20
C VAL A 285 6.84 1.89 10.45
N ILE A 286 6.85 0.87 9.60
CA ILE A 286 7.80 -0.26 9.72
C ILE A 286 9.23 0.22 9.50
N GLY A 287 9.46 1.04 8.47
CA GLY A 287 10.77 1.63 8.17
C GLY A 287 11.29 2.51 9.30
N ALA A 288 10.43 3.32 9.90
CA ALA A 288 10.76 4.09 11.11
C ALA A 288 11.16 3.17 12.27
N LYS A 289 10.41 2.08 12.53
CA LYS A 289 10.78 1.11 13.58
C LYS A 289 12.08 0.40 13.30
N ILE A 290 12.37 0.04 12.05
CA ILE A 290 13.66 -0.51 11.65
C ILE A 290 14.79 0.49 11.92
N ALA A 291 14.60 1.77 11.59
CA ALA A 291 15.59 2.81 11.86
C ALA A 291 15.80 3.03 13.37
N GLU A 292 14.72 3.01 14.16
CA GLU A 292 14.77 3.12 15.63
C GLU A 292 15.53 1.95 16.28
N LEU A 293 15.55 0.75 15.67
CA LEU A 293 16.36 -0.37 16.15
C LEU A 293 17.86 -0.13 16.01
N GLN A 294 18.28 0.83 15.17
CA GLN A 294 19.68 1.19 14.90
C GLN A 294 20.56 -0.04 14.58
N SER A 295 20.00 -1.03 13.90
CA SER A 295 20.74 -2.25 13.56
C SER A 295 21.79 -1.98 12.49
N PRO A 296 23.07 -2.33 12.70
CA PRO A 296 24.10 -2.19 11.67
C PRO A 296 23.90 -3.14 10.49
N ASN A 297 23.03 -4.15 10.65
CA ASN A 297 22.81 -5.22 9.68
C ASN A 297 21.70 -4.90 8.66
N ILE A 298 20.87 -3.89 8.93
CA ILE A 298 19.82 -3.48 8.00
C ILE A 298 20.26 -2.22 7.25
N ARG A 299 20.32 -2.32 5.93
CA ARG A 299 20.55 -1.18 5.04
C ARG A 299 19.38 -1.08 4.07
N ALA A 300 18.79 0.10 3.95
CA ALA A 300 17.84 0.37 2.88
C ALA A 300 18.59 0.31 1.54
N ILE A 301 18.03 -0.44 0.59
CA ILE A 301 18.50 -0.53 -0.80
C ILE A 301 17.62 0.38 -1.65
#